data_AF-A0A8T1UL07-F1
#
_entry.id   AF-A0A8T1UL07-F1
#
_cell.length_a   1.000
_cell.length_b   1.000
_cell.length_c   1.000
_cell.angle_alpha   90.00
_cell.angle_beta   90.00
_cell.angle_gamma   90.00
#
_symmetry.space_group_name_H-M   'P 1'
#
loop_
_entity.id
_entity.type
_entity.pdbx_description
1 polymer ?
#
loop_
_entity_poly.entity_id
_entity_poly.type
_entity_poly.pdbx_seq_one_letter_code
_entity_poly.pdbx_strand_id
1 'polypeptide(L)'
;MSPSKHLRLALLTEEDVIRRVALMEAASYPTDDAATEPSIRFRQKNVGPFFWVAYLSNGDQNLETLVGFVNGTLTARDEVTDESRSHHDAHGSLLCIHSVVVDQAFRRRGLATQMLKRYVSLIINSQPQVKRIMLITKADLVGFHVSCGFSAMRKSPIVHGQDPWFELALDCQKARYPPMIQGNPAAVVLLLPAAYHKDGASDWMQRMAIENNLGETAYVAPRGHTGDVVEYDLRWFTPGTEVNLCGHATLATALALHDAGHVTTGQTLHFHTLSAVLVCSFEVQSETQKLLVMMDFPEQPTVSAESIVVLNELASGLDIPTNAIVDVKYVSYATDLVIRVTPEAFSTLKPDFVQLAKIAGVRGFAVTAEMPDDTASDVDFQSRYFAPRIGLNEDPVTGSAHCALGPYWAQLLKKTTIKAQQFTPVRGGYISLDLVAAGPGRVLLKGECAVVLRARLSSSPYKFFIRCAEPTHSRTTQPSDMGKIENRLAELGYELPAVMVSKLTYVNAVRTGNFVYTAGHIPVSATGELITGKVGKDLTTEEDELGELDHIKRVAKRTGFINCVDTFTDQASVINGASDTVVDIFGNKGKHARSGLGINALPFNAAVEIEAIVEIDEDTPVVL
;
A
#
# COMPACT_ATOMS: atom_id res chain seq x y z
N MET A 1 25.71 -11.63 -9.49
CA MET A 1 24.53 -12.51 -9.62
C MET A 1 24.55 -13.12 -11.02
N SER A 2 24.52 -14.45 -11.14
CA SER A 2 24.36 -15.13 -12.44
C SER A 2 23.01 -14.74 -13.05
N PRO A 3 22.90 -14.50 -14.37
CA PRO A 3 21.60 -14.22 -15.00
C PRO A 3 20.69 -15.42 -14.75
N SER A 4 19.51 -15.17 -14.18
CA SER A 4 18.52 -16.23 -13.98
C SER A 4 18.09 -16.75 -15.35
N LYS A 5 18.24 -18.06 -15.59
CA LYS A 5 17.63 -18.72 -16.75
C LYS A 5 16.12 -18.51 -16.64
N HIS A 6 15.52 -17.74 -17.55
CA HIS A 6 14.12 -17.38 -17.47
C HIS A 6 13.23 -18.64 -17.61
N LEU A 7 12.48 -18.96 -16.55
CA LEU A 7 11.46 -20.01 -16.56
C LEU A 7 10.18 -19.47 -17.23
N ARG A 8 9.79 -20.01 -18.38
CA ARG A 8 8.58 -19.63 -19.14
C ARG A 8 7.45 -20.62 -18.87
N LEU A 9 6.22 -20.13 -18.71
CA LEU A 9 5.01 -20.97 -18.65
C LEU A 9 4.24 -20.86 -19.96
N ALA A 10 3.70 -21.97 -20.45
CA ALA A 10 2.83 -22.03 -21.62
C ALA A 10 1.67 -23.00 -21.39
N LEU A 11 0.57 -22.81 -22.12
CA LEU A 11 -0.51 -23.80 -22.17
C LEU A 11 -0.02 -25.08 -22.86
N LEU A 12 -0.51 -26.24 -22.41
CA LEU A 12 -0.18 -27.52 -23.03
C LEU A 12 -0.97 -27.67 -24.35
N THR A 13 -0.30 -27.55 -25.49
CA THR A 13 -0.95 -27.62 -26.82
C THR A 13 -0.35 -28.67 -27.77
N GLU A 14 0.90 -29.06 -27.57
CA GLU A 14 1.65 -29.92 -28.50
C GLU A 14 1.59 -31.42 -28.09
N GLU A 15 1.39 -32.31 -29.07
CA GLU A 15 1.17 -33.75 -28.84
C GLU A 15 2.38 -34.49 -28.26
N ASP A 16 3.59 -34.13 -28.68
CA ASP A 16 4.83 -34.68 -28.13
C ASP A 16 5.04 -34.24 -26.67
N VAL A 17 4.65 -33.01 -26.35
CA VAL A 17 4.69 -32.48 -24.98
C VAL A 17 3.68 -33.20 -24.08
N ILE A 18 2.47 -33.51 -24.58
CA ILE A 18 1.46 -34.29 -23.82
C ILE A 18 2.03 -35.64 -23.38
N ARG A 19 2.71 -36.36 -24.28
CA ARG A 19 3.33 -37.65 -23.96
C ARG A 19 4.45 -37.50 -22.92
N ARG A 20 5.29 -36.46 -23.05
CA ARG A 20 6.35 -36.18 -22.07
C ARG A 20 5.78 -35.85 -20.68
N VAL A 21 4.70 -35.08 -20.63
CA VAL A 21 3.98 -34.76 -19.39
C VAL A 21 3.43 -36.03 -18.72
N ALA A 22 2.82 -36.94 -19.48
CA ALA A 22 2.33 -38.20 -18.95
C ALA A 22 3.46 -39.08 -18.37
N LEU A 23 4.62 -39.13 -19.04
CA LEU A 23 5.81 -39.80 -18.52
C LEU A 23 6.34 -39.17 -17.22
N MET A 24 6.36 -37.83 -17.16
CA MET A 24 6.78 -37.10 -15.96
C MET A 24 5.82 -37.31 -14.77
N GLU A 25 4.51 -37.37 -15.02
CA GLU A 25 3.49 -37.68 -14.01
C GLU A 25 3.73 -39.08 -13.42
N ALA A 26 3.83 -40.10 -14.29
CA ALA A 26 4.05 -41.49 -13.89
C ALA A 26 5.38 -41.68 -13.14
N ALA A 27 6.41 -40.89 -13.44
CA ALA A 27 7.69 -40.90 -12.73
C ALA A 27 7.68 -40.13 -11.40
N SER A 28 6.60 -39.40 -11.09
CA SER A 28 6.52 -38.51 -9.92
C SER A 28 5.55 -38.99 -8.84
N TYR A 29 4.60 -39.85 -9.19
CA TYR A 29 3.60 -40.39 -8.26
C TYR A 29 3.59 -41.93 -8.30
N PRO A 30 3.17 -42.60 -7.21
CA PRO A 30 2.86 -44.03 -7.22
C PRO A 30 1.82 -44.36 -8.31
N THR A 31 1.82 -45.59 -8.82
CA THR A 31 0.91 -46.02 -9.90
C THR A 31 -0.57 -45.82 -9.60
N ASP A 32 -0.96 -45.92 -8.32
CA ASP A 32 -2.36 -45.76 -7.91
C ASP A 32 -2.78 -44.28 -7.80
N ASP A 33 -1.82 -43.35 -7.78
CA ASP A 33 -2.05 -41.90 -7.63
C ASP A 33 -1.75 -41.11 -8.92
N ALA A 34 -0.91 -41.66 -9.81
CA ALA A 34 -0.48 -41.00 -11.04
C ALA A 34 -1.64 -40.87 -12.05
N ALA A 35 -1.83 -39.68 -12.62
CA ALA A 35 -2.80 -39.51 -13.70
C ALA A 35 -2.36 -40.30 -14.96
N THR A 36 -3.29 -41.07 -15.53
CA THR A 36 -3.05 -41.81 -16.79
C THR A 36 -2.92 -40.87 -17.98
N GLU A 37 -2.27 -41.29 -19.07
CA GLU A 37 -2.21 -40.48 -20.30
C GLU A 37 -3.61 -40.06 -20.83
N PRO A 38 -4.64 -40.94 -20.85
CA PRO A 38 -6.01 -40.52 -21.14
C PRO A 38 -6.54 -39.41 -20.23
N SER A 39 -6.24 -39.45 -18.92
CA SER A 39 -6.61 -38.39 -17.98
C SER A 39 -5.89 -37.07 -18.28
N ILE A 40 -4.60 -37.12 -18.63
CA ILE A 40 -3.82 -35.94 -19.04
C ILE A 40 -4.41 -35.34 -20.33
N ARG A 41 -4.74 -36.17 -21.32
CA ARG A 41 -5.38 -35.74 -22.58
C ARG A 41 -6.75 -35.12 -22.33
N PHE A 42 -7.54 -35.73 -21.45
CA PHE A 42 -8.83 -35.17 -21.05
C PHE A 42 -8.67 -33.78 -20.42
N ARG A 43 -7.72 -33.62 -19.48
CA ARG A 43 -7.45 -32.33 -18.83
C ARG A 43 -6.94 -31.29 -19.82
N GLN A 44 -6.04 -31.67 -20.72
CA GLN A 44 -5.53 -30.77 -21.76
C GLN A 44 -6.68 -30.25 -22.65
N LYS A 45 -7.56 -31.14 -23.09
CA LYS A 45 -8.67 -30.80 -23.99
C LYS A 45 -9.77 -29.96 -23.34
N ASN A 46 -10.17 -30.33 -22.12
CA ASN A 46 -11.36 -29.75 -21.47
C ASN A 46 -11.01 -28.68 -20.42
N VAL A 47 -9.75 -28.62 -20.01
CA VAL A 47 -9.29 -27.82 -18.85
C VAL A 47 -8.04 -27.01 -19.20
N GLY A 48 -7.83 -26.79 -20.50
CA GLY A 48 -6.66 -26.12 -21.08
C GLY A 48 -6.21 -24.86 -20.33
N PRO A 49 -7.09 -23.88 -20.03
CA PRO A 49 -6.70 -22.65 -19.33
C PRO A 49 -6.03 -22.85 -17.96
N PHE A 50 -6.18 -24.03 -17.35
CA PHE A 50 -5.62 -24.39 -16.04
C PHE A 50 -4.50 -25.43 -16.13
N PHE A 51 -4.10 -25.84 -17.35
CA PHE A 51 -3.00 -26.78 -17.59
C PHE A 51 -1.81 -26.05 -18.24
N TRP A 52 -0.77 -25.84 -17.45
CA TRP A 52 0.43 -25.12 -17.88
C TRP A 52 1.68 -26.00 -17.77
N VAL A 53 2.53 -25.92 -18.78
CA VAL A 53 3.87 -26.52 -18.83
C VAL A 53 4.93 -25.44 -18.63
N ALA A 54 6.05 -25.84 -18.04
CA ALA A 54 7.17 -24.97 -17.73
C ALA A 54 8.40 -25.30 -18.57
N TYR A 55 8.99 -24.28 -19.17
CA TYR A 55 10.16 -24.34 -20.02
C TYR A 55 11.31 -23.55 -19.41
N LEU A 56 12.51 -24.12 -19.43
CA LEU A 56 13.74 -23.43 -19.04
C LEU A 56 14.54 -23.06 -20.29
N SER A 57 14.88 -21.77 -20.41
CA SER A 57 15.75 -21.29 -21.50
C SER A 57 17.20 -21.74 -21.29
N ASN A 58 17.84 -22.22 -22.36
CA ASN A 58 19.23 -22.68 -22.33
C ASN A 58 20.26 -21.59 -22.66
N GLY A 59 19.88 -20.31 -22.75
CA GLY A 59 20.79 -19.19 -23.01
C GLY A 59 21.13 -18.97 -24.49
N ASP A 60 20.83 -19.94 -25.36
CA ASP A 60 20.83 -19.79 -26.82
C ASP A 60 19.40 -19.57 -27.34
N GLN A 61 19.23 -18.61 -28.25
CA GLN A 61 17.97 -17.90 -28.51
C GLN A 61 16.80 -18.70 -29.12
N ASN A 62 16.82 -20.04 -29.17
CA ASN A 62 15.66 -20.82 -29.67
C ASN A 62 15.47 -22.22 -29.05
N LEU A 63 16.29 -22.66 -28.09
CA LEU A 63 16.14 -23.98 -27.48
C LEU A 63 15.66 -23.87 -26.03
N GLU A 64 14.40 -24.25 -25.83
CA GLU A 64 13.76 -24.36 -24.52
C GLU A 64 13.60 -25.83 -24.12
N THR A 65 13.84 -26.13 -22.85
CA THR A 65 13.66 -27.49 -22.31
C THR A 65 12.42 -27.56 -21.43
N LEU A 66 11.51 -28.49 -21.69
CA LEU A 66 10.40 -28.81 -20.79
C LEU A 66 10.97 -29.32 -19.45
N VAL A 67 10.62 -28.65 -18.35
CA VAL A 67 11.15 -28.95 -17.00
C VAL A 67 10.07 -29.26 -15.97
N GLY A 68 8.80 -29.02 -16.26
CA GLY A 68 7.72 -29.22 -15.31
C GLY A 68 6.33 -28.89 -15.85
N PHE A 69 5.30 -29.12 -15.04
CA PHE A 69 3.94 -28.70 -15.32
C PHE A 69 3.10 -28.56 -14.05
N VAL A 70 1.99 -27.82 -14.18
CA VAL A 70 0.92 -27.70 -13.19
C VAL A 70 -0.41 -27.91 -13.89
N ASN A 71 -1.29 -28.72 -13.30
CA ASN A 71 -2.66 -28.90 -13.80
C ASN A 71 -3.68 -28.96 -12.65
N GLY A 72 -4.93 -28.65 -12.97
CA GLY A 72 -6.04 -28.69 -12.05
C GLY A 72 -7.39 -28.77 -12.77
N THR A 73 -8.48 -28.86 -12.01
CA THR A 73 -9.87 -28.77 -12.51
C THR A 73 -10.67 -27.73 -11.74
N LEU A 74 -11.68 -27.17 -12.39
CA LEU A 74 -12.65 -26.32 -11.73
C LEU A 74 -13.79 -27.16 -11.18
N THR A 75 -14.31 -26.73 -10.04
CA THR A 75 -15.54 -27.28 -9.45
C THR A 75 -16.43 -26.15 -8.93
N ALA A 76 -17.74 -26.35 -9.00
CA ALA A 76 -18.73 -25.46 -8.39
C ALA A 76 -18.86 -25.65 -6.87
N ARG A 77 -18.29 -26.73 -6.31
CA ARG A 77 -18.29 -26.95 -4.86
C ARG A 77 -17.18 -26.15 -4.18
N ASP A 78 -17.37 -25.82 -2.90
CA ASP A 78 -16.40 -25.07 -2.10
C ASP A 78 -15.36 -25.96 -1.40
N GLU A 79 -15.40 -27.27 -1.62
CA GLU A 79 -14.53 -28.28 -0.99
C GLU A 79 -13.90 -29.26 -1.99
N VAL A 80 -12.75 -29.81 -1.63
CA VAL A 80 -12.06 -30.86 -2.41
C VAL A 80 -12.64 -32.23 -2.04
N THR A 81 -13.36 -32.84 -2.99
CA THR A 81 -13.87 -34.22 -2.92
C THR A 81 -13.29 -35.09 -4.04
N ASP A 82 -13.36 -36.42 -3.94
CA ASP A 82 -12.95 -37.32 -5.04
C ASP A 82 -13.69 -37.02 -6.36
N GLU A 83 -14.96 -36.62 -6.27
CA GLU A 83 -15.77 -36.16 -7.42
C GLU A 83 -15.22 -34.86 -8.03
N SER A 84 -14.80 -33.90 -7.20
CA SER A 84 -14.20 -32.64 -7.67
C SER A 84 -12.86 -32.84 -8.38
N ARG A 85 -12.18 -33.98 -8.13
CA ARG A 85 -10.89 -34.34 -8.75
C ARG A 85 -11.03 -35.00 -10.12
N SER A 86 -12.22 -35.52 -10.43
CA SER A 86 -12.50 -36.28 -11.66
C SER A 86 -13.39 -35.53 -12.65
N HIS A 87 -14.09 -34.47 -12.21
CA HIS A 87 -14.96 -33.66 -13.05
C HIS A 87 -14.42 -32.23 -13.24
N HIS A 88 -14.66 -31.64 -14.41
CA HIS A 88 -14.38 -30.23 -14.71
C HIS A 88 -15.69 -29.49 -14.93
N ASP A 89 -15.94 -28.48 -14.12
CA ASP A 89 -17.05 -27.54 -14.29
C ASP A 89 -16.52 -26.19 -14.80
N ALA A 90 -16.81 -25.86 -16.05
CA ALA A 90 -16.36 -24.61 -16.68
C ALA A 90 -16.88 -23.33 -15.97
N HIS A 91 -17.95 -23.45 -15.19
CA HIS A 91 -18.52 -22.37 -14.39
C HIS A 91 -18.12 -22.43 -12.90
N GLY A 92 -17.28 -23.41 -12.54
CA GLY A 92 -16.76 -23.56 -11.19
C GLY A 92 -15.92 -22.36 -10.74
N SER A 93 -15.93 -22.09 -9.44
CA SER A 93 -15.17 -20.98 -8.84
C SER A 93 -14.01 -21.44 -7.96
N LEU A 94 -13.91 -22.75 -7.70
CA LEU A 94 -12.79 -23.37 -7.00
C LEU A 94 -11.91 -24.12 -7.99
N LEU A 95 -10.62 -23.78 -8.05
CA LEU A 95 -9.61 -24.52 -8.81
C LEU A 95 -8.91 -25.54 -7.91
N CYS A 96 -9.13 -26.83 -8.14
CA CYS A 96 -8.40 -27.91 -7.48
C CYS A 96 -7.16 -28.27 -8.29
N ILE A 97 -5.96 -27.96 -7.78
CA ILE A 97 -4.69 -28.41 -8.37
C ILE A 97 -4.50 -29.89 -8.05
N HIS A 98 -4.20 -30.68 -9.08
CA HIS A 98 -3.97 -32.13 -8.95
C HIS A 98 -2.49 -32.48 -8.94
N SER A 99 -1.72 -31.84 -9.81
CA SER A 99 -0.32 -32.18 -10.03
C SER A 99 0.54 -30.92 -10.12
N VAL A 100 1.65 -30.91 -9.38
CA VAL A 100 2.73 -29.93 -9.46
C VAL A 100 4.02 -30.71 -9.64
N VAL A 101 4.49 -30.84 -10.88
CA VAL A 101 5.56 -31.77 -11.22
C VAL A 101 6.75 -31.04 -11.80
N VAL A 102 7.94 -31.34 -11.25
CA VAL A 102 9.24 -30.97 -11.84
C VAL A 102 9.97 -32.24 -12.23
N ASP A 103 10.50 -32.26 -13.45
CA ASP A 103 11.28 -33.36 -14.00
C ASP A 103 12.43 -33.70 -13.05
N GLN A 104 12.68 -35.00 -12.85
CA GLN A 104 13.66 -35.50 -11.89
C GLN A 104 15.05 -34.88 -12.08
N ALA A 105 15.49 -34.65 -13.32
CA ALA A 105 16.79 -34.07 -13.63
C ALA A 105 16.94 -32.61 -13.17
N PHE A 106 15.83 -31.92 -12.91
CA PHE A 106 15.76 -30.50 -12.60
C PHE A 106 15.28 -30.19 -11.17
N ARG A 107 15.00 -31.21 -10.36
CA ARG A 107 14.61 -31.06 -8.95
C ARG A 107 15.73 -30.44 -8.11
N ARG A 108 15.35 -29.88 -6.96
CA ARG A 108 16.25 -29.21 -5.99
C ARG A 108 16.98 -27.96 -6.54
N ARG A 109 16.41 -27.33 -7.58
CA ARG A 109 16.92 -26.07 -8.18
C ARG A 109 15.99 -24.88 -7.98
N GLY A 110 15.02 -24.98 -7.06
CA GLY A 110 14.02 -23.94 -6.80
C GLY A 110 12.93 -23.76 -7.89
N LEU A 111 12.94 -24.60 -8.93
CA LEU A 111 12.02 -24.47 -10.07
C LEU A 111 10.55 -24.72 -9.71
N ALA A 112 10.26 -25.63 -8.77
CA ALA A 112 8.89 -25.89 -8.33
C ALA A 112 8.25 -24.63 -7.72
N THR A 113 8.99 -23.90 -6.89
CA THR A 113 8.54 -22.65 -6.27
C THR A 113 8.30 -21.56 -7.30
N GLN A 114 9.25 -21.38 -8.23
CA GLN A 114 9.10 -20.39 -9.32
C GLN A 114 7.91 -20.72 -10.22
N MET A 115 7.75 -21.99 -10.58
CA MET A 115 6.66 -22.50 -11.42
C MET A 115 5.30 -22.27 -10.75
N LEU A 116 5.12 -22.73 -9.50
CA LEU A 116 3.85 -22.63 -8.81
C LEU A 116 3.46 -21.18 -8.52
N LYS A 117 4.41 -20.33 -8.09
CA LYS A 117 4.14 -18.88 -7.90
C LYS A 117 3.69 -18.20 -9.19
N ARG A 118 4.36 -18.51 -10.32
CA ARG A 118 4.00 -17.92 -11.62
C ARG A 118 2.67 -18.46 -12.13
N TYR A 119 2.38 -19.75 -11.92
CA TYR A 119 1.07 -20.36 -12.22
C TYR A 119 -0.06 -19.66 -11.44
N VAL A 120 0.08 -19.55 -10.12
CA VAL A 120 -0.90 -18.88 -9.25
C VAL A 120 -1.14 -17.44 -9.71
N SER A 121 -0.07 -16.69 -10.00
CA SER A 121 -0.18 -15.32 -10.51
C SER A 121 -0.93 -15.25 -11.85
N LEU A 122 -0.67 -16.17 -12.78
CA LEU A 122 -1.41 -16.26 -14.04
C LEU A 122 -2.91 -16.51 -13.79
N ILE A 123 -3.26 -17.46 -12.92
CA ILE A 123 -4.66 -17.76 -12.59
C ILE A 123 -5.35 -16.54 -11.96
N ILE A 124 -4.75 -15.91 -10.96
CA ILE A 124 -5.30 -14.72 -10.28
C ILE A 124 -5.63 -13.61 -11.29
N ASN A 125 -4.72 -13.37 -12.24
CA ASN A 125 -4.80 -12.27 -13.19
C ASN A 125 -5.66 -12.58 -14.43
N SER A 126 -5.69 -13.82 -14.90
CA SER A 126 -6.35 -14.17 -16.17
C SER A 126 -7.68 -14.91 -15.99
N GLN A 127 -8.02 -15.39 -14.78
CA GLN A 127 -9.22 -16.19 -14.52
C GLN A 127 -10.06 -15.56 -13.39
N PRO A 128 -10.82 -14.47 -13.66
CA PRO A 128 -11.59 -13.75 -12.63
C PRO A 128 -12.63 -14.61 -11.92
N GLN A 129 -13.14 -15.66 -12.59
CA GLN A 129 -14.11 -16.59 -12.02
C GLN A 129 -13.54 -17.47 -10.89
N VAL A 130 -12.22 -17.69 -10.86
CA VAL A 130 -11.58 -18.48 -9.81
C VAL A 130 -11.51 -17.65 -8.54
N LYS A 131 -12.31 -18.00 -7.53
CA LYS A 131 -12.32 -17.33 -6.23
C LYS A 131 -11.29 -17.95 -5.28
N ARG A 132 -11.01 -19.24 -5.42
CA ARG A 132 -10.10 -19.98 -4.55
C ARG A 132 -9.33 -21.04 -5.34
N ILE A 133 -8.09 -21.30 -4.94
CA ILE A 133 -7.30 -22.44 -5.40
C ILE A 133 -7.12 -23.37 -4.21
N MET A 134 -7.32 -24.68 -4.39
CA MET A 134 -7.05 -25.69 -3.37
C MET A 134 -6.19 -26.82 -3.91
N LEU A 135 -5.46 -27.45 -2.99
CA LEU A 135 -4.70 -28.67 -3.23
C LEU A 135 -4.62 -29.50 -1.96
N ILE A 136 -4.30 -30.78 -2.12
CA ILE A 136 -3.90 -31.63 -1.00
C ILE A 136 -2.42 -31.94 -1.11
N THR A 137 -1.73 -32.01 0.02
CA THR A 137 -0.30 -32.32 0.04
C THR A 137 0.12 -33.09 1.28
N LYS A 138 1.27 -33.78 1.20
CA LYS A 138 1.88 -34.48 2.33
C LYS A 138 2.48 -33.49 3.34
N ALA A 139 2.59 -33.91 4.60
CA ALA A 139 3.06 -33.08 5.71
C ALA A 139 4.40 -32.35 5.42
N ASP A 140 5.36 -33.04 4.81
CA ASP A 140 6.70 -32.54 4.48
C ASP A 140 6.69 -31.47 3.38
N LEU A 141 5.63 -31.39 2.58
CA LEU A 141 5.46 -30.43 1.49
C LEU A 141 4.55 -29.24 1.85
N VAL A 142 3.98 -29.20 3.07
CA VAL A 142 3.14 -28.07 3.50
C VAL A 142 3.93 -26.75 3.47
N GLY A 143 5.15 -26.74 4.02
CA GLY A 143 6.00 -25.54 4.02
C GLY A 143 6.33 -25.03 2.62
N PHE A 144 6.52 -25.93 1.65
CA PHE A 144 6.73 -25.57 0.25
C PHE A 144 5.53 -24.83 -0.33
N HIS A 145 4.31 -25.33 -0.14
CA HIS A 145 3.09 -24.70 -0.65
C HIS A 145 2.76 -23.38 0.08
N VAL A 146 2.99 -23.33 1.39
CA VAL A 146 2.85 -22.09 2.18
C VAL A 146 3.79 -21.00 1.64
N SER A 147 5.04 -21.36 1.30
CA SER A 147 5.98 -20.42 0.67
C SER A 147 5.51 -19.91 -0.70
N CYS A 148 4.54 -20.58 -1.33
CA CYS A 148 3.91 -20.21 -2.59
C CYS A 148 2.58 -19.45 -2.41
N GLY A 149 2.18 -19.10 -1.18
CA GLY A 149 1.01 -18.27 -0.88
C GLY A 149 -0.23 -19.03 -0.41
N PHE A 150 -0.14 -20.34 -0.17
CA PHE A 150 -1.24 -21.14 0.34
C PHE A 150 -1.30 -21.10 1.88
N SER A 151 -2.49 -21.30 2.45
CA SER A 151 -2.70 -21.51 3.88
C SER A 151 -3.10 -22.95 4.14
N ALA A 152 -2.51 -23.59 5.16
CA ALA A 152 -2.95 -24.90 5.63
C ALA A 152 -4.30 -24.77 6.35
N MET A 153 -5.29 -25.55 5.92
CA MET A 153 -6.66 -25.46 6.41
C MET A 153 -6.94 -26.52 7.47
N ARG A 154 -6.79 -27.80 7.09
CA ARG A 154 -7.08 -28.96 7.93
C ARG A 154 -6.36 -30.20 7.39
N LYS A 155 -6.36 -31.28 8.18
CA LYS A 155 -6.02 -32.62 7.68
C LYS A 155 -7.08 -33.03 6.65
N SER A 156 -6.65 -33.51 5.47
CA SER A 156 -7.57 -33.90 4.40
C SER A 156 -8.28 -35.21 4.76
N PRO A 157 -9.60 -35.32 4.49
CA PRO A 157 -10.31 -36.60 4.56
C PRO A 157 -9.91 -37.55 3.41
N ILE A 158 -9.31 -37.02 2.34
CA ILE A 158 -8.79 -37.79 1.21
C ILE A 158 -7.35 -38.18 1.55
N VAL A 159 -7.08 -39.47 1.60
CA VAL A 159 -5.75 -40.01 1.92
C VAL A 159 -5.30 -40.95 0.81
N HIS A 160 -4.13 -40.67 0.26
CA HIS A 160 -3.43 -41.56 -0.65
C HIS A 160 -2.31 -42.27 0.14
N GLY A 161 -2.48 -43.56 0.40
CA GLY A 161 -1.55 -44.37 1.21
C GLY A 161 -1.77 -44.27 2.73
N GLN A 162 -0.72 -44.49 3.51
CA GLN A 162 -0.78 -44.54 4.98
C GLN A 162 -0.49 -43.20 5.66
N ASP A 163 0.18 -42.28 4.97
CA ASP A 163 0.59 -40.98 5.53
C ASP A 163 -0.55 -39.95 5.51
N PRO A 164 -0.63 -39.05 6.51
CA PRO A 164 -1.64 -37.99 6.53
C PRO A 164 -1.39 -36.93 5.45
N TRP A 165 -2.47 -36.51 4.78
CA TRP A 165 -2.48 -35.40 3.84
C TRP A 165 -3.16 -34.17 4.45
N PHE A 166 -2.85 -32.99 3.94
CA PHE A 166 -3.39 -31.70 4.39
C PHE A 166 -4.03 -30.96 3.22
N GLU A 167 -5.20 -30.35 3.47
CA GLU A 167 -5.84 -29.42 2.56
C GLU A 167 -5.25 -28.03 2.72
N LEU A 168 -4.83 -27.45 1.60
CA LEU A 168 -4.31 -26.10 1.52
C LEU A 168 -5.17 -25.27 0.57
N ALA A 169 -5.37 -24.00 0.91
CA ALA A 169 -6.17 -23.07 0.12
C ALA A 169 -5.45 -21.74 -0.12
N LEU A 170 -5.70 -21.12 -1.27
CA LEU A 170 -5.30 -19.77 -1.61
C LEU A 170 -6.53 -18.99 -2.04
N ASP A 171 -6.80 -17.87 -1.37
CA ASP A 171 -7.90 -16.97 -1.70
C ASP A 171 -7.49 -16.02 -2.84
N CYS A 172 -8.01 -16.29 -4.04
CA CYS A 172 -7.71 -15.48 -5.21
C CYS A 172 -8.38 -14.12 -5.15
N GLN A 173 -9.55 -14.00 -4.52
CA GLN A 173 -10.23 -12.71 -4.41
C GLN A 173 -9.40 -11.76 -3.55
N LYS A 174 -8.90 -12.25 -2.41
CA LYS A 174 -7.98 -11.51 -1.55
C LYS A 174 -6.67 -11.19 -2.28
N ALA A 175 -6.11 -12.15 -3.02
CA ALA A 175 -4.83 -11.99 -3.70
C ALA A 175 -4.88 -11.10 -4.96
N ARG A 176 -6.06 -10.78 -5.51
CA ARG A 176 -6.22 -9.79 -6.60
C ARG A 176 -5.99 -8.36 -6.14
N TYR A 177 -6.22 -8.08 -4.86
CA TYR A 177 -5.87 -6.80 -4.30
C TYR A 177 -4.40 -6.82 -3.91
N PRO A 178 -3.63 -5.74 -4.19
CA PRO A 178 -2.29 -5.64 -3.65
C PRO A 178 -2.36 -5.78 -2.12
N PRO A 179 -1.41 -6.51 -1.50
CA PRO A 179 -1.41 -6.64 -0.06
C PRO A 179 -1.37 -5.25 0.58
N MET A 180 -2.14 -5.07 1.65
CA MET A 180 -2.17 -3.82 2.38
C MET A 180 -0.76 -3.48 2.83
N ILE A 181 -0.30 -2.27 2.49
CA ILE A 181 1.04 -1.78 2.82
C ILE A 181 1.15 -1.72 4.35
N GLN A 182 2.05 -2.55 4.88
CA GLN A 182 2.37 -2.63 6.29
C GLN A 182 3.46 -1.59 6.67
N GLY A 183 3.79 -1.53 7.95
CA GLY A 183 4.81 -0.65 8.52
C GLY A 183 4.28 0.74 8.89
N ASN A 184 5.22 1.58 9.35
CA ASN A 184 4.97 2.97 9.71
C ASN A 184 5.43 3.89 8.57
N PRO A 185 4.53 4.66 7.92
CA PRO A 185 4.88 5.45 6.76
C PRO A 185 5.64 6.73 7.15
N ALA A 186 6.72 7.03 6.43
CA ALA A 186 7.42 8.31 6.51
C ALA A 186 7.68 8.87 5.11
N ALA A 187 7.56 10.19 4.97
CA ALA A 187 8.04 10.90 3.79
C ALA A 187 9.53 11.21 3.96
N VAL A 188 10.32 11.07 2.90
CA VAL A 188 11.74 11.44 2.89
C VAL A 188 12.00 12.41 1.75
N VAL A 189 12.55 13.58 2.08
CA VAL A 189 12.88 14.63 1.13
C VAL A 189 14.40 14.78 1.07
N LEU A 190 14.97 14.41 -0.08
CA LEU A 190 16.39 14.58 -0.37
C LEU A 190 16.64 16.03 -0.81
N LEU A 191 17.46 16.76 -0.06
CA LEU A 191 17.79 18.15 -0.31
C LEU A 191 19.27 18.33 -0.67
N LEU A 192 19.55 19.36 -1.46
CA LEU A 192 20.91 19.86 -1.61
C LEU A 192 21.34 20.59 -0.32
N PRO A 193 22.63 20.57 0.06
CA PRO A 193 23.11 21.23 1.27
C PRO A 193 22.75 22.73 1.32
N ALA A 194 22.88 23.41 0.19
CA ALA A 194 22.52 24.83 0.06
C ALA A 194 21.03 25.11 0.32
N ALA A 195 20.13 24.17 0.01
CA ALA A 195 18.70 24.30 0.30
C ALA A 195 18.38 24.00 1.76
N TYR A 196 19.07 23.00 2.33
CA TYR A 196 18.88 22.56 3.69
C TYR A 196 19.27 23.62 4.74
N HIS A 197 20.40 24.30 4.51
CA HIS A 197 20.92 25.33 5.43
C HIS A 197 20.48 26.75 5.07
N LYS A 198 19.53 26.91 4.14
CA LYS A 198 19.03 28.23 3.74
C LYS A 198 18.20 28.86 4.86
N ASP A 199 18.28 30.18 5.00
CA ASP A 199 17.35 30.93 5.84
C ASP A 199 15.89 30.66 5.44
N GLY A 200 15.04 30.37 6.43
CA GLY A 200 13.64 29.96 6.22
C GLY A 200 13.43 28.50 5.82
N ALA A 201 14.49 27.67 5.76
CA ALA A 201 14.36 26.24 5.47
C ALA A 201 13.46 25.53 6.49
N SER A 202 13.58 25.84 7.78
CA SER A 202 12.74 25.24 8.85
C SER A 202 11.24 25.47 8.62
N ASP A 203 10.84 26.70 8.30
CA ASP A 203 9.43 27.03 8.04
C ASP A 203 8.90 26.35 6.78
N TRP A 204 9.76 26.20 5.77
CA TRP A 204 9.42 25.44 4.58
C TRP A 204 9.26 23.94 4.87
N MET A 205 10.20 23.35 5.63
CA MET A 205 10.15 21.94 6.06
C MET A 205 8.89 21.66 6.90
N GLN A 206 8.50 22.57 7.79
CA GLN A 206 7.27 22.44 8.56
C GLN A 206 6.02 22.49 7.67
N ARG A 207 5.95 23.42 6.71
CA ARG A 207 4.82 23.50 5.76
C ARG A 207 4.71 22.26 4.87
N MET A 208 5.84 21.74 4.41
CA MET A 208 5.87 20.50 3.64
C MET A 208 5.46 19.28 4.49
N ALA A 209 5.81 19.25 5.78
CA ALA A 209 5.36 18.20 6.68
C ALA A 209 3.84 18.25 6.94
N ILE A 210 3.26 19.46 7.03
CA ILE A 210 1.80 19.67 7.07
C ILE A 210 1.15 19.13 5.79
N GLU A 211 1.69 19.47 4.61
CA GLU A 211 1.16 19.01 3.32
C GLU A 211 1.19 17.47 3.18
N ASN A 212 2.29 16.84 3.58
CA ASN A 212 2.41 15.38 3.53
C ASN A 212 1.45 14.68 4.50
N ASN A 213 1.15 15.32 5.65
CA ASN A 213 0.25 14.83 6.69
C ASN A 213 0.47 13.36 7.09
N LEU A 214 1.74 12.94 7.16
CA LEU A 214 2.18 11.64 7.70
C LEU A 214 2.61 11.79 9.15
N GLY A 215 2.92 10.68 9.84
CA GLY A 215 3.53 10.73 11.16
C GLY A 215 4.76 11.64 11.15
N GLU A 216 5.66 11.41 10.19
CA GLU A 216 6.88 12.18 10.05
C GLU A 216 7.26 12.40 8.58
N THR A 217 7.81 13.59 8.32
CA THR A 217 8.60 13.90 7.12
C THR A 217 10.06 14.13 7.54
N ALA A 218 10.96 13.31 6.98
CA ALA A 218 12.40 13.44 7.13
C ALA A 218 13.00 14.30 6.01
N TYR A 219 13.90 15.20 6.36
CA TYR A 219 14.69 16.00 5.42
C TYR A 219 16.15 15.67 5.59
N VAL A 220 16.83 15.32 4.50
CA VAL A 220 18.21 14.87 4.52
C VAL A 220 19.06 15.62 3.50
N ALA A 221 20.30 15.96 3.87
CA ALA A 221 21.26 16.60 2.97
C ALA A 221 22.68 16.06 3.18
N PRO A 222 23.47 15.87 2.12
CA PRO A 222 24.82 15.34 2.23
C PRO A 222 25.79 16.33 2.90
N ARG A 223 26.67 15.85 3.77
CA ARG A 223 27.75 16.64 4.40
C ARG A 223 29.13 16.31 3.84
N GLY A 224 29.38 15.03 3.59
CA GLY A 224 30.69 14.56 3.12
C GLY A 224 30.84 13.05 3.31
N HIS A 225 32.06 12.55 3.18
CA HIS A 225 32.38 11.15 3.46
C HIS A 225 33.82 11.03 4.00
N THR A 226 34.07 10.00 4.82
CA THR A 226 35.39 9.62 5.31
C THR A 226 35.54 8.10 5.18
N GLY A 227 36.32 7.63 4.20
CA GLY A 227 36.38 6.20 3.88
C GLY A 227 35.00 5.66 3.49
N ASP A 228 34.57 4.56 4.12
CA ASP A 228 33.26 3.93 3.92
C ASP A 228 32.13 4.58 4.75
N VAL A 229 32.44 5.61 5.54
CA VAL A 229 31.46 6.37 6.31
C VAL A 229 30.97 7.56 5.50
N VAL A 230 29.66 7.67 5.30
CA VAL A 230 29.01 8.81 4.64
C VAL A 230 28.23 9.63 5.65
N GLU A 231 28.38 10.95 5.58
CA GLU A 231 27.90 11.90 6.57
C GLU A 231 26.73 12.71 5.98
N TYR A 232 25.61 12.79 6.70
CA TYR A 232 24.40 13.49 6.29
C TYR A 232 23.83 14.32 7.43
N ASP A 233 23.24 15.47 7.14
CA ASP A 233 22.35 16.18 8.06
C ASP A 233 20.94 15.59 7.95
N LEU A 234 20.26 15.40 9.09
CA LEU A 234 18.92 14.82 9.14
C LEU A 234 18.03 15.52 10.17
N ARG A 235 16.84 15.92 9.73
CA ARG A 235 15.79 16.52 10.57
C ARG A 235 14.45 15.84 10.31
N TRP A 236 13.57 15.83 11.32
CA TRP A 236 12.24 15.23 11.22
C TRP A 236 11.17 16.19 11.70
N PHE A 237 10.08 16.23 10.96
CA PHE A 237 8.94 17.09 11.24
C PHE A 237 7.67 16.26 11.25
N THR A 238 6.92 16.37 12.33
CA THR A 238 5.49 16.04 12.35
C THR A 238 4.71 17.20 11.70
N PRO A 239 3.42 17.04 11.39
CA PRO A 239 2.59 18.17 10.97
C PRO A 239 2.55 19.33 11.98
N GLY A 240 2.81 19.06 13.27
CA GLY A 240 2.75 20.07 14.33
C GLY A 240 4.09 20.72 14.68
N THR A 241 5.20 19.99 14.60
CA THR A 241 6.53 20.47 15.05
C THR A 241 7.68 19.63 14.52
N GLU A 242 8.88 20.22 14.50
CA GLU A 242 10.15 19.49 14.48
C GLU A 242 10.31 18.63 15.74
N VAL A 243 10.83 17.41 15.58
CA VAL A 243 11.10 16.49 16.69
C VAL A 243 12.58 16.18 16.79
N ASN A 244 13.06 15.98 18.02
CA ASN A 244 14.48 15.76 18.29
C ASN A 244 15.00 14.40 17.79
N LEU A 245 14.13 13.39 17.70
CA LEU A 245 14.50 12.03 17.32
C LEU A 245 13.31 11.27 16.73
N CYS A 246 13.52 10.58 15.61
CA CYS A 246 12.52 9.67 15.03
C CYS A 246 13.18 8.42 14.42
N GLY A 247 12.84 7.23 14.93
CA GLY A 247 13.45 5.97 14.48
C GLY A 247 13.03 5.54 13.07
N HIS A 248 11.72 5.36 12.82
CA HIS A 248 11.25 4.80 11.55
C HIS A 248 11.54 5.73 10.35
N ALA A 249 11.50 7.04 10.55
CA ALA A 249 11.85 8.00 9.49
C ALA A 249 13.38 8.05 9.23
N THR A 250 14.21 7.76 10.23
CA THR A 250 15.66 7.52 10.03
C THR A 250 15.89 6.27 9.19
N LEU A 251 15.21 5.17 9.54
CA LEU A 251 15.25 3.91 8.79
C LEU A 251 14.85 4.12 7.33
N ALA A 252 13.72 4.80 7.11
CA ALA A 252 13.21 5.13 5.79
C ALA A 252 14.20 6.01 5.02
N THR A 253 14.88 6.95 5.68
CA THR A 253 15.89 7.82 5.06
C THR A 253 17.10 7.02 4.57
N ALA A 254 17.63 6.09 5.37
CA ALA A 254 18.73 5.23 4.97
C ALA A 254 18.36 4.36 3.75
N LEU A 255 17.16 3.76 3.76
CA LEU A 255 16.66 3.03 2.59
C LEU A 255 16.52 3.94 1.38
N ALA A 256 15.90 5.12 1.52
CA ALA A 256 15.67 6.04 0.41
C ALA A 256 16.98 6.49 -0.25
N LEU A 257 18.03 6.73 0.54
CA LEU A 257 19.37 7.04 0.02
C LEU A 257 19.97 5.86 -0.77
N HIS A 258 19.83 4.63 -0.27
CA HIS A 258 20.30 3.44 -0.97
C HIS A 258 19.52 3.20 -2.26
N ASP A 259 18.20 3.27 -2.18
CA ASP A 259 17.25 3.10 -3.28
C ASP A 259 17.41 4.14 -4.40
N ALA A 260 17.77 5.37 -4.04
CA ALA A 260 18.12 6.44 -4.98
C ALA A 260 19.57 6.34 -5.52
N GLY A 261 20.37 5.38 -5.06
CA GLY A 261 21.74 5.18 -5.50
C GLY A 261 22.76 6.17 -4.93
N HIS A 262 22.43 6.87 -3.84
CA HIS A 262 23.35 7.79 -3.16
C HIS A 262 24.32 7.06 -2.22
N VAL A 263 23.96 5.88 -1.72
CA VAL A 263 24.79 5.04 -0.86
C VAL A 263 24.69 3.57 -1.27
N THR A 264 25.67 2.77 -0.88
CA THR A 264 25.74 1.32 -1.12
C THR A 264 25.64 0.55 0.19
N THR A 265 25.35 -0.76 0.10
CA THR A 265 25.25 -1.62 1.29
C THR A 265 26.55 -1.78 2.09
N GLY A 266 27.71 -1.47 1.48
CA GLY A 266 29.00 -1.50 2.17
C GLY A 266 29.32 -0.25 2.97
N GLN A 267 28.50 0.81 2.85
CA GLN A 267 28.73 2.08 3.53
C GLN A 267 27.96 2.17 4.85
N THR A 268 28.55 2.88 5.81
CA THR A 268 27.91 3.25 7.07
C THR A 268 27.45 4.70 6.99
N LEU A 269 26.19 4.97 7.34
CA LEU A 269 25.62 6.31 7.35
C LEU A 269 25.70 6.91 8.75
N HIS A 270 26.21 8.11 8.83
CA HIS A 270 26.15 8.96 10.02
C HIS A 270 25.20 10.12 9.76
N PHE A 271 24.11 10.16 10.51
CA PHE A 271 23.12 11.23 10.47
C PHE A 271 23.34 12.20 11.62
N HIS A 272 23.69 13.44 11.31
CA HIS A 272 23.82 14.55 12.26
C HIS A 272 22.43 15.13 12.53
N THR A 273 22.00 15.07 13.79
CA THR A 273 20.63 15.40 14.21
C THR A 273 20.66 16.27 15.46
N LEU A 274 19.50 16.78 15.89
CA LEU A 274 19.38 17.52 17.15
C LEU A 274 19.71 16.66 18.38
N SER A 275 19.59 15.32 18.27
CA SER A 275 19.86 14.37 19.36
C SER A 275 21.23 13.67 19.23
N ALA A 276 22.20 14.31 18.57
CA ALA A 276 23.52 13.77 18.21
C ALA A 276 23.54 12.90 16.93
N VAL A 277 24.65 12.17 16.73
CA VAL A 277 24.87 11.37 15.52
C VAL A 277 24.20 10.01 15.65
N LEU A 278 23.31 9.69 14.71
CA LEU A 278 22.71 8.37 14.55
C LEU A 278 23.47 7.57 13.50
N VAL A 279 23.74 6.30 13.79
CA VAL A 279 24.49 5.42 12.89
C VAL A 279 23.52 4.42 12.26
N CYS A 280 23.56 4.33 10.94
CA CYS A 280 22.84 3.33 10.16
C CYS A 280 23.78 2.51 9.29
N SER A 281 23.50 1.23 9.13
CA SER A 281 24.20 0.33 8.22
C SER A 281 23.22 -0.64 7.58
N PHE A 282 23.70 -1.45 6.64
CA PHE A 282 22.85 -2.38 5.91
C PHE A 282 23.27 -3.83 6.16
N GLU A 283 22.28 -4.72 6.21
CA GLU A 283 22.49 -6.15 6.26
C GLU A 283 21.63 -6.81 5.18
N VAL A 284 22.19 -7.76 4.43
CA VAL A 284 21.41 -8.57 3.48
C VAL A 284 21.19 -9.94 4.11
N GLN A 285 19.93 -10.30 4.38
CA GLN A 285 19.61 -11.62 4.90
C GLN A 285 19.99 -12.69 3.87
N SER A 286 20.78 -13.68 4.31
CA SER A 286 21.28 -14.75 3.44
C SER A 286 20.16 -15.59 2.81
N GLU A 287 19.13 -15.94 3.57
CA GLU A 287 18.04 -16.81 3.13
C GLU A 287 17.03 -16.09 2.23
N THR A 288 16.62 -14.89 2.63
CA THR A 288 15.55 -14.14 1.96
C THR A 288 16.06 -13.16 0.91
N GLN A 289 17.36 -12.87 0.91
CA GLN A 289 18.01 -11.82 0.11
C GLN A 289 17.40 -10.43 0.33
N LYS A 290 16.70 -10.23 1.44
CA LYS A 290 16.11 -8.94 1.79
C LYS A 290 17.16 -8.02 2.41
N LEU A 291 17.03 -6.74 2.09
CA LEU A 291 17.82 -5.67 2.67
C LEU A 291 17.18 -5.22 3.99
N LEU A 292 17.95 -5.32 5.07
CA LEU A 292 17.64 -4.75 6.37
C LEU A 292 18.46 -3.49 6.57
N VAL A 293 17.81 -2.45 7.06
CA VAL A 293 18.49 -1.28 7.61
C VAL A 293 18.67 -1.52 9.10
N MET A 294 19.90 -1.40 9.56
CA MET A 294 20.28 -1.49 10.96
C MET A 294 20.53 -0.10 11.51
N MET A 295 19.94 0.22 12.65
CA MET A 295 20.10 1.49 13.36
C MET A 295 20.65 1.23 14.75
N ASP A 296 21.65 2.02 15.15
CA ASP A 296 22.30 1.86 16.45
C ASP A 296 21.76 2.86 17.48
N PHE A 297 21.08 2.35 18.51
CA PHE A 297 20.49 3.14 19.59
C PHE A 297 21.02 2.76 20.97
N PRO A 298 21.06 3.71 21.92
CA PRO A 298 21.28 3.38 23.32
C PRO A 298 20.10 2.54 23.84
N GLU A 299 20.44 1.57 24.69
CA GLU A 299 19.45 0.84 25.48
C GLU A 299 18.67 1.81 26.39
N GLN A 300 17.37 1.55 26.57
CA GLN A 300 16.55 2.29 27.52
C GLN A 300 16.22 1.41 28.73
N PRO A 301 16.99 1.54 29.84
CA PRO A 301 16.77 0.70 31.02
C PRO A 301 15.44 1.03 31.67
N THR A 302 14.83 0.00 32.23
CA THR A 302 13.51 0.09 32.88
C THR A 302 13.62 -0.03 34.39
N VAL A 303 12.80 0.71 35.13
CA VAL A 303 12.68 0.62 36.60
C VAL A 303 11.26 0.20 37.01
N SER A 304 11.03 -0.13 38.29
CA SER A 304 9.67 -0.43 38.77
C SER A 304 8.75 0.80 38.63
N ALA A 305 7.50 0.57 38.20
CA ALA A 305 6.49 1.61 38.02
C ALA A 305 5.52 1.75 39.21
N GLU A 306 5.74 1.02 40.31
CA GLU A 306 4.82 0.93 41.46
C GLU A 306 4.46 2.30 42.08
N SER A 307 5.37 3.27 42.06
CA SER A 307 5.12 4.62 42.58
C SER A 307 4.53 5.59 41.55
N ILE A 308 4.34 5.16 40.31
CA ILE A 308 4.00 6.03 39.17
C ILE A 308 2.55 5.77 38.72
N VAL A 309 2.10 4.51 38.79
CA VAL A 309 0.79 4.13 38.23
C VAL A 309 -0.02 3.29 39.21
N VAL A 310 -1.31 3.59 39.30
CA VAL A 310 -2.29 2.74 39.97
C VAL A 310 -2.75 1.67 38.99
N LEU A 311 -2.49 0.40 39.29
CA LEU A 311 -2.78 -0.73 38.37
C LEU A 311 -4.24 -0.78 37.92
N ASN A 312 -5.20 -0.44 38.79
CA ASN A 312 -6.61 -0.42 38.43
C ASN A 312 -6.95 0.66 37.40
N GLU A 313 -6.29 1.83 37.47
CA GLU A 313 -6.50 2.90 36.49
C GLU A 313 -5.92 2.48 35.14
N LEU A 314 -4.75 1.84 35.14
CA LEU A 314 -4.13 1.32 33.93
C LEU A 314 -4.97 0.20 33.28
N ALA A 315 -5.46 -0.74 34.08
CA ALA A 315 -6.32 -1.83 33.62
C ALA A 315 -7.64 -1.29 33.00
N SER A 316 -8.26 -0.31 33.67
CA SER A 316 -9.45 0.39 33.16
C SER A 316 -9.15 1.11 31.83
N GLY A 317 -8.03 1.83 31.74
CA GLY A 317 -7.62 2.52 30.53
C GLY A 317 -7.28 1.59 29.35
N LEU A 318 -6.93 0.32 29.62
CA LEU A 318 -6.65 -0.69 28.60
C LEU A 318 -7.85 -1.61 28.28
N ASP A 319 -8.96 -1.48 29.02
CA ASP A 319 -10.13 -2.34 28.97
C ASP A 319 -9.80 -3.83 29.21
N ILE A 320 -9.03 -4.11 30.27
CA ILE A 320 -8.64 -5.47 30.67
C ILE A 320 -8.80 -5.69 32.18
N PRO A 321 -8.94 -6.94 32.66
CA PRO A 321 -8.88 -7.25 34.08
C PRO A 321 -7.52 -6.89 34.71
N THR A 322 -7.49 -6.36 35.93
CA THR A 322 -6.24 -6.01 36.63
C THR A 322 -5.28 -7.19 36.76
N ASN A 323 -5.80 -8.41 36.99
CA ASN A 323 -5.00 -9.63 37.10
C ASN A 323 -4.41 -10.12 35.76
N ALA A 324 -4.82 -9.51 34.64
CA ALA A 324 -4.20 -9.78 33.34
C ALA A 324 -2.91 -8.96 33.12
N ILE A 325 -2.63 -7.95 33.96
CA ILE A 325 -1.36 -7.23 33.96
C ILE A 325 -0.35 -8.07 34.76
N VAL A 326 0.70 -8.53 34.06
CA VAL A 326 1.75 -9.40 34.60
C VAL A 326 2.89 -8.58 35.21
N ASP A 327 3.31 -7.51 34.53
CA ASP A 327 4.40 -6.66 34.97
C ASP A 327 4.27 -5.25 34.38
N VAL A 328 4.72 -4.24 35.13
CA VAL A 328 4.74 -2.85 34.67
C VAL A 328 6.08 -2.23 35.03
N LYS A 329 6.77 -1.71 34.02
CA LYS A 329 8.03 -0.98 34.17
C LYS A 329 7.92 0.43 33.63
N TYR A 330 8.73 1.33 34.17
CA TYR A 330 8.84 2.71 33.73
C TYR A 330 10.17 2.97 33.06
N VAL A 331 10.14 3.71 31.95
CA VAL A 331 11.31 4.13 31.19
C VAL A 331 11.61 5.58 31.51
N SER A 332 12.57 5.84 32.40
CA SER A 332 12.77 7.18 32.98
C SER A 332 13.10 8.27 31.95
N TYR A 333 13.86 7.94 30.89
CA TYR A 333 14.26 8.92 29.88
C TYR A 333 13.11 9.32 28.95
N ALA A 334 12.36 8.32 28.47
CA ALA A 334 11.25 8.55 27.55
C ALA A 334 9.94 8.91 28.27
N THR A 335 9.87 8.66 29.58
CA THR A 335 8.65 8.74 30.40
C THR A 335 7.54 7.79 29.93
N ASP A 336 7.90 6.68 29.30
CA ASP A 336 6.96 5.66 28.79
C ASP A 336 6.82 4.50 29.79
N LEU A 337 5.75 3.71 29.68
CA LEU A 337 5.56 2.45 30.40
C LEU A 337 5.75 1.25 29.49
N VAL A 338 6.39 0.21 30.01
CA VAL A 338 6.36 -1.15 29.44
C VAL A 338 5.38 -1.97 30.27
N ILE A 339 4.35 -2.51 29.64
CA ILE A 339 3.22 -3.17 30.31
C ILE A 339 3.08 -4.57 29.73
N ARG A 340 3.56 -5.58 30.46
CA ARG A 340 3.38 -6.97 30.06
C ARG A 340 2.01 -7.46 30.53
N VAL A 341 1.21 -7.96 29.61
CA VAL A 341 -0.12 -8.55 29.86
C VAL A 341 -0.14 -10.01 29.40
N THR A 342 -1.18 -10.76 29.78
CA THR A 342 -1.33 -12.12 29.24
C THR A 342 -1.67 -12.10 27.74
N PRO A 343 -1.30 -13.14 26.96
CA PRO A 343 -1.62 -13.22 25.53
C PRO A 343 -3.13 -13.09 25.23
N GLU A 344 -3.99 -13.65 26.09
CA GLU A 344 -5.45 -13.58 25.95
C GLU A 344 -5.92 -12.13 26.06
N ALA A 345 -5.46 -11.41 27.08
CA ALA A 345 -5.84 -10.01 27.31
C ALA A 345 -5.27 -9.08 26.24
N PHE A 346 -4.07 -9.37 25.72
CA PHE A 346 -3.48 -8.61 24.62
C PHE A 346 -4.39 -8.57 23.38
N SER A 347 -4.99 -9.72 23.05
CA SER A 347 -5.90 -9.84 21.90
C SER A 347 -7.23 -9.08 22.07
N THR A 348 -7.60 -8.75 23.30
CA THR A 348 -8.88 -8.08 23.63
C THR A 348 -8.73 -6.59 23.92
N LEU A 349 -7.51 -6.04 23.89
CA LEU A 349 -7.21 -4.64 24.22
C LEU A 349 -8.08 -3.64 23.45
N LYS A 350 -8.83 -2.82 24.19
CA LYS A 350 -9.60 -1.66 23.68
C LYS A 350 -9.26 -0.41 24.48
N PRO A 351 -8.12 0.24 24.16
CA PRO A 351 -7.65 1.36 24.96
C PRO A 351 -8.65 2.52 24.99
N ASP A 352 -8.99 2.99 26.19
CA ASP A 352 -9.65 4.28 26.39
C ASP A 352 -8.56 5.35 26.44
N PHE A 353 -8.31 5.96 25.27
CA PHE A 353 -7.29 7.00 25.11
C PHE A 353 -7.53 8.23 26.00
N VAL A 354 -8.78 8.54 26.36
CA VAL A 354 -9.12 9.66 27.25
C VAL A 354 -8.72 9.34 28.69
N GLN A 355 -8.90 8.09 29.13
CA GLN A 355 -8.43 7.65 30.44
C GLN A 355 -6.90 7.56 30.49
N LEU A 356 -6.27 6.95 29.48
CA LEU A 356 -4.81 6.84 29.42
C LEU A 356 -4.13 8.21 29.39
N ALA A 357 -4.70 9.21 28.70
CA ALA A 357 -4.16 10.56 28.68
C ALA A 357 -4.16 11.28 30.04
N LYS A 358 -4.95 10.81 31.02
CA LYS A 358 -5.03 11.39 32.37
C LYS A 358 -3.93 10.89 33.31
N ILE A 359 -3.23 9.81 32.95
CA ILE A 359 -2.17 9.24 33.79
C ILE A 359 -0.96 10.20 33.76
N ALA A 360 -0.76 10.91 34.87
CA ALA A 360 0.27 11.93 34.98
C ALA A 360 1.68 11.31 34.95
N GLY A 361 2.66 12.05 34.40
CA GLY A 361 4.05 11.60 34.34
C GLY A 361 4.35 10.50 33.32
N VAL A 362 3.35 10.08 32.54
CA VAL A 362 3.48 9.09 31.47
C VAL A 362 3.26 9.76 30.11
N ARG A 363 4.16 9.48 29.16
CA ARG A 363 4.07 9.91 27.77
C ARG A 363 3.41 8.84 26.90
N GLY A 364 3.88 7.61 26.99
CA GLY A 364 3.40 6.49 26.18
C GLY A 364 3.28 5.17 26.95
N PHE A 365 2.55 4.23 26.35
CA PHE A 365 2.17 2.93 26.89
C PHE A 365 2.54 1.85 25.87
N ALA A 366 3.68 1.19 26.08
CA ALA A 366 4.14 0.05 25.32
C ALA A 366 3.58 -1.24 25.94
N VAL A 367 2.42 -1.69 25.46
CA VAL A 367 1.77 -2.91 25.92
C VAL A 367 2.32 -4.10 25.16
N THR A 368 2.67 -5.19 25.85
CA THR A 368 3.37 -6.33 25.26
C THR A 368 2.92 -7.66 25.86
N ALA A 369 3.05 -8.74 25.09
CA ALA A 369 2.76 -10.11 25.53
C ALA A 369 3.60 -11.12 24.74
N GLU A 370 3.69 -12.34 25.25
CA GLU A 370 4.20 -13.50 24.53
C GLU A 370 3.39 -13.76 23.25
N MET A 371 4.02 -14.41 22.27
CA MET A 371 3.29 -14.98 21.13
C MET A 371 2.45 -16.18 21.59
N PRO A 372 1.23 -16.38 21.04
CA PRO A 372 0.44 -17.57 21.33
C PRO A 372 1.15 -18.86 20.88
N ASP A 373 1.04 -19.93 21.67
CA ASP A 373 1.73 -21.22 21.46
C ASP A 373 1.39 -21.92 20.13
N ASP A 374 0.26 -21.58 19.51
CA ASP A 374 -0.20 -22.16 18.24
C ASP A 374 0.33 -21.42 16.99
N THR A 375 1.09 -20.33 17.19
CA THR A 375 1.70 -19.60 16.09
C THR A 375 3.06 -20.21 15.74
N ALA A 376 3.16 -20.82 14.56
CA ALA A 376 4.44 -21.22 13.96
C ALA A 376 5.24 -19.99 13.47
N SER A 377 5.48 -19.03 14.37
CA SER A 377 6.13 -17.76 14.10
C SER A 377 7.50 -17.72 14.76
N ASP A 378 8.51 -17.24 14.04
CA ASP A 378 9.86 -16.96 14.55
C ASP A 378 9.92 -15.60 15.26
N VAL A 379 8.82 -15.20 15.91
CA VAL A 379 8.67 -13.95 16.66
C VAL A 379 8.64 -14.30 18.14
N ASP A 380 9.40 -13.54 18.94
CA ASP A 380 9.54 -13.77 20.38
C ASP A 380 8.39 -13.14 21.18
N PHE A 381 7.96 -11.93 20.80
CA PHE A 381 6.89 -11.21 21.49
C PHE A 381 6.13 -10.26 20.56
N GLN A 382 4.93 -9.89 20.99
CA GLN A 382 4.07 -8.90 20.33
C GLN A 382 3.90 -7.62 21.18
N SER A 383 3.65 -6.50 20.51
CA SER A 383 3.43 -5.21 21.17
C SER A 383 2.40 -4.31 20.48
N ARG A 384 1.87 -3.36 21.25
CA ARG A 384 1.11 -2.18 20.80
C ARG A 384 1.65 -0.96 21.52
N TYR A 385 1.59 0.21 20.89
CA TYR A 385 2.08 1.44 21.50
C TYR A 385 1.05 2.55 21.42
N PHE A 386 0.71 3.14 22.57
CA PHE A 386 -0.26 4.22 22.70
C PHE A 386 0.39 5.45 23.31
N ALA A 387 0.13 6.65 22.79
CA ALA A 387 0.65 7.91 23.36
C ALA A 387 -0.36 9.07 23.22
N PRO A 388 -1.58 8.92 23.77
CA PRO A 388 -2.67 9.86 23.52
C PRO A 388 -2.39 11.28 24.05
N ARG A 389 -1.51 11.42 25.06
CA ARG A 389 -1.11 12.71 25.61
C ARG A 389 -0.38 13.61 24.61
N ILE A 390 0.27 13.03 23.62
CA ILE A 390 0.97 13.75 22.54
C ILE A 390 0.16 13.73 21.24
N GLY A 391 -1.12 13.37 21.30
CA GLY A 391 -2.02 13.33 20.13
C GLY A 391 -1.89 12.08 19.27
N LEU A 392 -1.13 11.06 19.70
CA LEU A 392 -0.96 9.81 18.98
C LEU A 392 -1.65 8.67 19.74
N ASN A 393 -2.91 8.40 19.40
CA ASN A 393 -3.67 7.35 20.07
C ASN A 393 -3.00 5.99 19.94
N GLU A 394 -2.57 5.61 18.74
CA GLU A 394 -1.86 4.36 18.50
C GLU A 394 -0.85 4.50 17.35
N ASP A 395 0.39 4.08 17.57
CA ASP A 395 1.47 4.12 16.59
C ASP A 395 1.64 2.76 15.89
N PRO A 396 1.76 2.71 14.54
CA PRO A 396 1.90 1.44 13.83
C PRO A 396 3.12 0.61 14.23
N VAL A 397 4.29 1.26 14.31
CA VAL A 397 5.57 0.60 14.64
C VAL A 397 6.48 1.62 15.31
N THR A 398 6.81 1.39 16.60
CA THR A 398 7.51 2.35 17.45
C THR A 398 8.92 1.86 17.78
N GLY A 399 9.90 2.21 16.95
CA GLY A 399 11.30 1.80 17.18
C GLY A 399 11.83 2.24 18.54
N SER A 400 11.56 3.46 18.99
CA SER A 400 12.06 3.96 20.28
C SER A 400 11.57 3.14 21.48
N ALA A 401 10.33 2.65 21.46
CA ALA A 401 9.81 1.80 22.52
C ALA A 401 10.55 0.46 22.58
N HIS A 402 11.05 -0.03 21.44
CA HIS A 402 11.80 -1.27 21.36
C HIS A 402 13.21 -1.18 21.94
N CYS A 403 13.75 0.03 22.13
CA CYS A 403 14.98 0.22 22.91
C CYS A 403 14.80 -0.15 24.39
N ALA A 404 13.58 -0.19 24.90
CA ALA A 404 13.23 -0.69 26.24
C ALA A 404 12.66 -2.13 26.19
N LEU A 405 11.77 -2.42 25.23
CA LEU A 405 11.15 -3.76 25.10
C LEU A 405 12.17 -4.85 24.77
N GLY A 406 13.15 -4.56 23.89
CA GLY A 406 14.18 -5.52 23.50
C GLY A 406 14.96 -6.07 24.69
N PRO A 407 15.62 -5.23 25.50
CA PRO A 407 16.29 -5.65 26.73
C PRO A 407 15.38 -6.31 27.77
N TYR A 408 14.18 -5.76 27.96
CA TYR A 408 13.19 -6.34 28.87
C TYR A 408 12.91 -7.82 28.51
N TRP A 409 12.60 -8.10 27.24
CA TRP A 409 12.34 -9.46 26.76
C TRP A 409 13.60 -10.33 26.64
N ALA A 410 14.74 -9.74 26.26
CA ALA A 410 16.03 -10.43 26.20
C ALA A 410 16.41 -11.06 27.54
N GLN A 411 16.19 -10.33 28.64
CA GLN A 411 16.43 -10.84 29.98
C GLN A 411 15.49 -12.01 30.34
N LEU A 412 14.20 -11.88 30.02
CA LEU A 412 13.18 -12.91 30.29
C LEU A 412 13.43 -14.19 29.50
N LEU A 413 13.75 -14.05 28.21
CA LEU A 413 13.92 -15.14 27.26
C LEU A 413 15.35 -15.68 27.22
N LYS A 414 16.31 -15.00 27.88
CA LYS A 414 17.75 -15.31 27.87
C LYS A 414 18.33 -15.36 26.45
N LYS A 415 17.97 -14.38 25.62
CA LYS A 415 18.42 -14.24 24.23
C LYS A 415 19.15 -12.93 24.02
N THR A 416 20.06 -12.90 23.05
CA THR A 416 20.78 -11.68 22.61
C THR A 416 20.20 -11.09 21.33
N THR A 417 19.44 -11.88 20.57
CA THR A 417 18.68 -11.45 19.40
C THR A 417 17.21 -11.66 19.72
N ILE A 418 16.41 -10.61 19.55
CA ILE A 418 14.98 -10.60 19.83
C ILE A 418 14.22 -10.16 18.59
N LYS A 419 13.19 -10.92 18.22
CA LYS A 419 12.28 -10.61 17.12
C LYS A 419 10.94 -10.20 17.68
N ALA A 420 10.54 -8.97 17.39
CA ALA A 420 9.31 -8.38 17.87
C ALA A 420 8.34 -8.14 16.72
N GLN A 421 7.06 -8.16 17.03
CA GLN A 421 6.00 -7.73 16.14
C GLN A 421 5.15 -6.66 16.81
N GLN A 422 4.99 -5.50 16.18
CA GLN A 422 4.07 -4.47 16.63
C GLN A 422 2.90 -4.36 15.65
N PHE A 423 1.67 -4.34 16.16
CA PHE A 423 0.47 -4.21 15.33
C PHE A 423 -0.50 -3.18 15.89
N THR A 424 -1.30 -2.66 14.99
CA THR A 424 -2.59 -2.00 15.21
C THR A 424 -3.64 -2.82 14.45
N PRO A 425 -4.95 -2.55 14.62
CA PRO A 425 -5.98 -3.25 13.85
C PRO A 425 -5.82 -3.15 12.32
N VAL A 426 -5.07 -2.17 11.82
CA VAL A 426 -4.97 -1.85 10.38
C VAL A 426 -3.54 -1.87 9.82
N ARG A 427 -2.49 -1.87 10.65
CA ARG A 427 -1.09 -1.86 10.21
C ARG A 427 -0.21 -2.55 11.22
N GLY A 428 1.01 -2.88 10.85
CA GLY A 428 2.06 -3.20 11.81
C GLY A 428 3.37 -3.56 11.13
N GLY A 429 4.32 -4.04 11.89
CA GLY A 429 5.63 -4.38 11.36
C GLY A 429 6.42 -5.27 12.30
N TYR A 430 7.49 -5.79 11.74
CA TYR A 430 8.44 -6.64 12.44
C TYR A 430 9.71 -5.84 12.72
N ILE A 431 10.26 -6.02 13.90
CA ILE A 431 11.52 -5.41 14.32
C ILE A 431 12.41 -6.53 14.84
N SER A 432 13.64 -6.62 14.34
CA SER A 432 14.66 -7.48 14.95
C SER A 432 15.62 -6.61 15.74
N LEU A 433 16.04 -7.08 16.91
CA LEU A 433 16.88 -6.36 17.84
C LEU A 433 18.08 -7.23 18.20
N ASP A 434 19.29 -6.73 17.98
CA ASP A 434 20.50 -7.35 18.52
C ASP A 434 21.01 -6.52 19.71
N LEU A 435 21.15 -7.18 20.86
CA LEU A 435 21.71 -6.59 22.06
C LEU A 435 23.23 -6.68 22.04
N VAL A 436 23.89 -5.53 22.16
CA VAL A 436 25.35 -5.44 22.16
C VAL A 436 25.83 -5.48 23.61
N ALA A 437 26.37 -6.62 24.02
CA ALA A 437 26.86 -6.85 25.38
C ALA A 437 28.13 -6.04 25.75
N ALA A 438 28.86 -5.51 24.76
CA ALA A 438 30.09 -4.77 24.95
C ALA A 438 29.80 -3.25 25.04
N GLY A 439 30.15 -2.62 26.18
CA GLY A 439 30.02 -1.17 26.37
C GLY A 439 28.73 -0.74 27.09
N PRO A 440 28.30 0.53 26.97
CA PRO A 440 27.26 1.15 27.82
C PRO A 440 25.80 0.71 27.54
N GLY A 441 25.56 -0.53 27.09
CA GLY A 441 24.23 -1.04 26.74
C GLY A 441 23.67 -0.41 25.47
N ARG A 442 23.72 -1.15 24.35
CA ARG A 442 23.22 -0.67 23.05
C ARG A 442 22.35 -1.73 22.39
N VAL A 443 21.39 -1.26 21.59
CA VAL A 443 20.46 -2.11 20.83
C VAL A 443 20.54 -1.73 19.36
N LEU A 444 20.84 -2.71 18.51
CA LEU A 444 20.80 -2.56 17.06
C LEU A 444 19.41 -2.94 16.56
N LEU A 445 18.64 -1.93 16.16
CA LEU A 445 17.31 -2.13 15.59
C LEU A 445 17.42 -2.40 14.10
N LYS A 446 16.88 -3.53 13.65
CA LYS A 446 16.84 -3.92 12.25
C LYS A 446 15.40 -3.95 11.75
N GLY A 447 15.17 -3.32 10.62
CA GLY A 447 13.87 -3.33 9.97
C GLY A 447 13.98 -3.43 8.46
N GLU A 448 12.98 -4.08 7.87
CA GLU A 448 12.70 -3.98 6.44
C GLU A 448 11.98 -2.67 6.15
N CYS A 449 12.23 -2.10 4.97
CA CYS A 449 11.47 -0.97 4.49
C CYS A 449 11.29 -1.10 2.97
N ALA A 450 10.24 -0.48 2.45
CA ALA A 450 9.92 -0.49 1.03
C ALA A 450 9.51 0.91 0.58
N VAL A 451 9.98 1.29 -0.61
CA VAL A 451 9.56 2.56 -1.24
C VAL A 451 8.21 2.35 -1.91
N VAL A 452 7.22 3.10 -1.42
CA VAL A 452 5.83 3.03 -1.91
C VAL A 452 5.59 4.04 -3.03
N LEU A 453 6.14 5.25 -2.91
CA LEU A 453 5.94 6.34 -3.86
C LEU A 453 7.23 7.15 -4.00
N ARG A 454 7.53 7.57 -5.24
CA ARG A 454 8.60 8.51 -5.56
C ARG A 454 8.03 9.72 -6.30
N ALA A 455 8.48 10.91 -5.94
CA ALA A 455 8.12 12.16 -6.61
C ALA A 455 9.35 13.09 -6.68
N ARG A 456 9.27 14.15 -7.49
CA ARG A 456 10.27 15.21 -7.56
C ARG A 456 9.63 16.55 -7.21
N LEU A 457 10.23 17.28 -6.28
CA LEU A 457 9.83 18.65 -5.95
C LEU A 457 10.42 19.60 -7.00
N SER A 458 9.56 20.34 -7.70
CA SER A 458 10.01 21.39 -8.62
C SER A 458 10.41 22.64 -7.83
N SER A 459 11.64 23.12 -8.03
CA SER A 459 12.15 24.35 -7.41
C SER A 459 11.72 25.61 -8.17
N SER A 460 10.95 25.48 -9.25
CA SER A 460 10.47 26.64 -9.98
C SER A 460 9.51 27.40 -9.07
N PRO A 461 9.82 28.65 -8.70
CA PRO A 461 8.79 29.47 -8.10
C PRO A 461 7.76 29.63 -9.21
N TYR A 462 6.58 29.02 -9.08
CA TYR A 462 5.40 29.59 -9.72
C TYR A 462 5.10 30.90 -8.95
N LYS A 463 6.00 31.88 -9.09
CA LYS A 463 5.63 33.28 -8.96
C LYS A 463 4.73 33.52 -10.15
N PHE A 464 3.43 33.37 -9.94
CA PHE A 464 2.44 33.99 -10.81
C PHE A 464 2.69 35.50 -10.78
N PHE A 465 3.54 35.99 -11.69
CA PHE A 465 3.48 37.38 -12.10
C PHE A 465 2.42 37.44 -13.19
N ILE A 466 1.23 37.93 -12.83
CA ILE A 466 0.31 38.48 -13.81
C ILE A 466 0.95 39.79 -14.28
N ARG A 467 1.67 39.76 -15.40
CA ARG A 467 1.85 40.98 -16.19
C ARG A 467 0.58 41.11 -17.02
N CYS A 468 -0.21 42.15 -16.75
CA CYS A 468 -1.17 42.63 -17.72
C CYS A 468 -0.39 42.99 -18.99
N ALA A 469 -0.47 42.15 -20.02
CA ALA A 469 -0.24 42.61 -21.37
C ALA A 469 -1.47 43.45 -21.73
N GLU A 470 -1.25 44.68 -22.20
CA GLU A 470 -2.32 45.48 -22.78
C GLU A 470 -2.97 44.71 -23.94
N PRO A 471 -4.29 44.81 -24.13
CA PRO A 471 -4.99 43.98 -25.09
C PRO A 471 -4.68 44.48 -26.51
N THR A 472 -3.91 43.70 -27.27
CA THR A 472 -3.83 43.87 -28.72
C THR A 472 -4.88 43.01 -29.41
N HIS A 473 -5.95 43.70 -29.82
CA HIS A 473 -6.94 43.38 -30.85
C HIS A 473 -7.78 42.10 -30.77
N SER A 474 -9.10 42.34 -30.70
CA SER A 474 -10.19 41.44 -31.06
C SER A 474 -10.03 40.89 -32.47
N ARG A 475 -10.08 39.56 -32.63
CA ARG A 475 -10.41 38.92 -33.91
C ARG A 475 -11.81 38.34 -33.83
N THR A 476 -12.67 38.80 -34.71
CA THR A 476 -13.91 38.13 -35.11
C THR A 476 -13.55 37.03 -36.11
N THR A 477 -13.83 35.77 -35.77
CA THR A 477 -13.67 34.61 -36.66
C THR A 477 -14.99 34.29 -37.38
N GLN A 478 -14.89 33.85 -38.64
CA GLN A 478 -16.01 33.51 -39.53
C GLN A 478 -16.44 32.04 -39.37
N PRO A 479 -17.67 31.66 -39.78
CA PRO A 479 -18.28 30.35 -39.48
C PRO A 479 -17.56 29.11 -40.06
N SER A 480 -16.61 29.28 -40.97
CA SER A 480 -15.87 28.16 -41.59
C SER A 480 -14.71 27.63 -40.74
N ASP A 481 -14.43 28.24 -39.58
CA ASP A 481 -13.34 27.88 -38.65
C ASP A 481 -13.86 27.27 -37.32
N MET A 482 -15.14 26.90 -37.21
CA MET A 482 -15.67 26.29 -35.99
C MET A 482 -15.21 24.85 -35.81
N GLY A 483 -14.67 24.56 -34.63
CA GLY A 483 -14.22 23.25 -34.20
C GLY A 483 -15.32 22.18 -34.13
N LYS A 484 -14.92 20.91 -33.96
CA LYS A 484 -15.84 19.75 -34.00
C LYS A 484 -16.82 19.75 -32.81
N ILE A 485 -16.41 20.25 -31.65
CA ILE A 485 -17.19 20.28 -30.43
C ILE A 485 -18.12 21.49 -30.40
N GLU A 486 -17.73 22.62 -30.95
CA GLU A 486 -18.56 23.82 -31.07
C GLU A 486 -19.77 23.59 -32.00
N ASN A 487 -19.58 22.81 -33.07
CA ASN A 487 -20.67 22.32 -33.90
C ASN A 487 -21.61 21.38 -33.12
N ARG A 488 -21.06 20.52 -32.25
CA ARG A 488 -21.84 19.58 -31.44
C ARG A 488 -22.67 20.28 -30.37
N LEU A 489 -22.13 21.33 -29.75
CA LEU A 489 -22.83 22.20 -28.81
C LEU A 489 -24.02 22.90 -29.49
N ALA A 490 -23.82 23.44 -30.69
CA ALA A 490 -24.90 24.06 -31.47
C ALA A 490 -26.00 23.06 -31.88
N GLU A 491 -25.64 21.82 -32.24
CA GLU A 491 -26.62 20.73 -32.51
C GLU A 491 -27.46 20.34 -31.29
N LEU A 492 -26.88 20.42 -30.09
CA LEU A 492 -27.55 20.14 -28.82
C LEU A 492 -28.34 21.35 -28.29
N GLY A 493 -28.26 22.50 -28.95
CA GLY A 493 -29.00 23.72 -28.60
C GLY A 493 -28.31 24.59 -27.55
N TYR A 494 -27.01 24.38 -27.30
CA TYR A 494 -26.23 25.09 -26.28
C TYR A 494 -25.47 26.30 -26.88
N GLU A 495 -25.45 27.42 -26.16
CA GLU A 495 -24.69 28.64 -26.50
C GLU A 495 -23.63 28.96 -25.43
N LEU A 496 -22.39 29.18 -25.87
CA LEU A 496 -21.28 29.42 -24.97
C LEU A 496 -21.28 30.86 -24.46
N PRO A 497 -21.41 31.10 -23.14
CA PRO A 497 -21.24 32.44 -22.62
C PRO A 497 -19.79 32.89 -22.78
N ALA A 498 -19.58 34.20 -22.97
CA ALA A 498 -18.25 34.77 -22.91
C ALA A 498 -17.59 34.45 -21.56
N VAL A 499 -16.31 34.05 -21.59
CA VAL A 499 -15.57 33.68 -20.38
C VAL A 499 -15.60 34.86 -19.39
N MET A 500 -16.34 34.69 -18.29
CA MET A 500 -16.44 35.73 -17.27
C MET A 500 -15.13 35.86 -16.51
N VAL A 501 -14.50 37.03 -16.56
CA VAL A 501 -13.30 37.30 -15.76
C VAL A 501 -13.69 37.34 -14.28
N SER A 502 -13.04 36.51 -13.46
CA SER A 502 -13.25 36.48 -12.02
C SER A 502 -13.06 37.88 -11.40
N LYS A 503 -14.04 38.33 -10.61
CA LYS A 503 -13.95 39.57 -9.81
C LYS A 503 -13.28 39.36 -8.45
N LEU A 504 -12.78 38.15 -8.18
CA LEU A 504 -12.18 37.71 -6.92
C LEU A 504 -10.69 37.38 -7.12
N THR A 505 -9.95 37.19 -6.04
CA THR A 505 -8.48 37.01 -6.04
C THR A 505 -7.98 35.69 -6.67
N TYR A 506 -8.85 34.90 -7.31
CA TYR A 506 -8.55 33.61 -7.92
C TYR A 506 -8.94 33.57 -9.39
N VAL A 507 -8.34 32.63 -10.15
CA VAL A 507 -8.59 32.40 -11.58
C VAL A 507 -9.56 31.24 -11.80
N ASN A 508 -10.36 31.28 -12.87
CA ASN A 508 -11.37 30.26 -13.14
C ASN A 508 -10.80 28.90 -13.52
N ALA A 509 -9.55 28.84 -13.98
CA ALA A 509 -8.86 27.59 -14.27
C ALA A 509 -7.33 27.75 -14.17
N VAL A 510 -6.65 26.64 -13.85
CA VAL A 510 -5.19 26.53 -13.78
C VAL A 510 -4.76 25.28 -14.55
N ARG A 511 -3.78 25.42 -15.45
CA ARG A 511 -3.17 24.29 -16.15
C ARG A 511 -1.91 23.79 -15.43
N THR A 512 -1.78 22.49 -15.25
CA THR A 512 -0.55 21.78 -14.82
C THR A 512 -0.28 20.59 -15.75
N GLY A 513 0.82 20.66 -16.49
CA GLY A 513 1.11 19.71 -17.56
C GLY A 513 0.02 19.71 -18.64
N ASN A 514 -0.51 18.53 -18.94
CA ASN A 514 -1.66 18.33 -19.83
C ASN A 514 -3.01 18.39 -19.10
N PHE A 515 -3.06 18.72 -17.81
CA PHE A 515 -4.31 18.84 -17.05
C PHE A 515 -4.69 20.30 -16.79
N VAL A 516 -5.98 20.60 -16.87
CA VAL A 516 -6.62 21.87 -16.54
C VAL A 516 -7.57 21.63 -15.37
N TYR A 517 -7.38 22.39 -14.30
CA TYR A 517 -8.17 22.36 -13.07
C TYR A 517 -9.04 23.59 -13.07
N THR A 518 -10.35 23.44 -13.04
CA THR A 518 -11.27 24.58 -12.94
C THR A 518 -11.53 24.93 -11.49
N ALA A 519 -11.76 26.21 -11.20
CA ALA A 519 -12.38 26.63 -9.95
C ALA A 519 -13.84 26.14 -9.88
N GLY A 520 -14.46 26.33 -8.73
CA GLY A 520 -15.90 26.12 -8.58
C GLY A 520 -16.70 27.12 -9.42
N HIS A 521 -17.56 26.59 -10.29
CA HIS A 521 -18.47 27.36 -11.11
C HIS A 521 -19.88 27.23 -10.53
N ILE A 522 -20.50 28.37 -10.27
CA ILE A 522 -21.86 28.48 -9.76
C ILE A 522 -22.82 28.76 -10.93
N PRO A 523 -24.06 28.23 -10.90
CA PRO A 523 -25.00 28.28 -12.00
C PRO A 523 -25.54 29.70 -12.19
N VAL A 524 -25.48 30.17 -13.43
CA VAL A 524 -25.99 31.47 -13.86
C VAL A 524 -26.90 31.22 -15.05
N SER A 525 -28.10 31.76 -15.04
CA SER A 525 -29.05 31.64 -16.15
C SER A 525 -28.53 32.30 -17.43
N ALA A 526 -29.17 32.01 -18.56
CA ALA A 526 -28.91 32.68 -19.84
C ALA A 526 -29.06 34.22 -19.78
N THR A 527 -29.81 34.75 -18.80
CA THR A 527 -29.97 36.20 -18.56
C THR A 527 -28.91 36.79 -17.63
N GLY A 528 -27.98 35.99 -17.13
CA GLY A 528 -26.92 36.41 -16.21
C GLY A 528 -27.32 36.43 -14.73
N GLU A 529 -28.47 35.84 -14.38
CA GLU A 529 -28.97 35.78 -13.00
C GLU A 529 -28.47 34.53 -12.28
N LEU A 530 -27.99 34.69 -11.05
CA LEU A 530 -27.50 33.56 -10.26
C LEU A 530 -28.65 32.65 -9.82
N ILE A 531 -28.51 31.34 -10.03
CA ILE A 531 -29.49 30.36 -9.54
C ILE A 531 -29.19 30.06 -8.07
N THR A 532 -30.09 30.49 -7.19
CA THR A 532 -29.94 30.37 -5.72
C THR A 532 -31.07 29.56 -5.09
N GLY A 533 -30.79 28.87 -3.97
CA GLY A 533 -31.78 28.08 -3.24
C GLY A 533 -31.29 26.69 -2.86
N LYS A 534 -32.07 25.99 -2.02
CA LYS A 534 -31.79 24.62 -1.59
C LYS A 534 -32.50 23.58 -2.46
N VAL A 535 -31.77 22.63 -3.01
CA VAL A 535 -32.36 21.48 -3.72
C VAL A 535 -33.19 20.63 -2.76
N GLY A 536 -34.40 20.27 -3.17
CA GLY A 536 -35.38 19.56 -2.34
C GLY A 536 -36.22 20.45 -1.42
N LYS A 537 -36.03 21.78 -1.47
CA LYS A 537 -36.86 22.78 -0.77
C LYS A 537 -37.30 23.90 -1.71
N ASP A 538 -36.34 24.55 -2.36
CA ASP A 538 -36.54 25.73 -3.21
C ASP A 538 -36.41 25.39 -4.71
N LEU A 539 -35.74 24.28 -5.07
CA LEU A 539 -35.40 23.91 -6.46
C LEU A 539 -35.60 22.41 -6.77
N THR A 540 -35.91 22.10 -8.03
CA THR A 540 -36.00 20.75 -8.65
C THR A 540 -34.91 20.56 -9.73
N THR A 541 -34.62 19.32 -10.16
CA THR A 541 -33.46 18.99 -11.03
C THR A 541 -33.65 19.37 -12.50
N GLU A 542 -32.76 20.20 -13.07
CA GLU A 542 -32.55 20.46 -14.52
C GLU A 542 -31.05 20.73 -14.84
N GLU A 543 -30.67 20.74 -16.13
CA GLU A 543 -29.28 20.67 -16.66
C GLU A 543 -28.78 21.99 -17.34
N ASP A 544 -27.46 22.25 -17.38
CA ASP A 544 -26.81 23.51 -17.87
C ASP A 544 -25.45 23.32 -18.60
N GLU A 545 -24.99 24.38 -19.32
CA GLU A 545 -24.09 24.42 -20.51
C GLU A 545 -22.59 24.88 -20.30
N LEU A 546 -21.67 24.65 -21.27
CA LEU A 546 -20.20 24.89 -21.16
C LEU A 546 -19.44 25.23 -22.47
N GLY A 547 -18.40 26.09 -22.38
CA GLY A 547 -17.51 26.84 -23.34
C GLY A 547 -16.79 26.18 -24.55
N GLU A 548 -15.66 26.76 -25.04
CA GLU A 548 -14.89 26.34 -26.25
C GLU A 548 -13.87 25.22 -25.91
N LEU A 549 -13.91 24.07 -26.61
CA LEU A 549 -13.59 22.77 -25.99
C LEU A 549 -12.83 21.78 -26.89
N ASP A 550 -12.46 22.18 -28.10
CA ASP A 550 -11.97 21.28 -29.14
C ASP A 550 -10.63 20.57 -28.84
N HIS A 551 -9.89 21.09 -27.86
CA HIS A 551 -8.58 20.58 -27.44
C HIS A 551 -8.64 19.61 -26.25
N ILE A 552 -9.85 19.20 -25.83
CA ILE A 552 -10.03 18.27 -24.72
C ILE A 552 -9.75 16.84 -25.18
N LYS A 553 -8.72 16.27 -24.57
CA LYS A 553 -8.34 14.87 -24.71
C LYS A 553 -9.26 13.98 -23.88
N ARG A 554 -9.56 14.38 -22.64
CA ARG A 554 -10.47 13.66 -21.73
C ARG A 554 -10.93 14.53 -20.56
N VAL A 555 -12.15 14.32 -20.05
CA VAL A 555 -12.53 14.80 -18.70
C VAL A 555 -12.10 13.75 -17.68
N ALA A 556 -11.16 14.09 -16.80
CA ALA A 556 -10.53 13.15 -15.86
C ALA A 556 -11.39 12.97 -14.60
N LYS A 557 -11.84 14.08 -14.01
CA LYS A 557 -12.69 14.07 -12.82
C LYS A 557 -13.67 15.25 -12.83
N ARG A 558 -14.83 15.06 -12.20
CA ARG A 558 -15.71 16.16 -11.82
C ARG A 558 -16.17 16.04 -10.37
N THR A 559 -16.21 17.16 -9.66
CA THR A 559 -16.80 17.27 -8.33
C THR A 559 -18.00 18.22 -8.41
N GLY A 560 -19.11 17.82 -7.79
CA GLY A 560 -20.28 18.67 -7.64
C GLY A 560 -20.64 18.83 -6.17
N PHE A 561 -20.89 20.06 -5.75
CA PHE A 561 -21.38 20.41 -4.43
C PHE A 561 -22.82 20.89 -4.54
N ILE A 562 -23.73 20.32 -3.75
CA ILE A 562 -25.17 20.58 -3.82
C ILE A 562 -25.60 21.26 -2.52
N ASN A 563 -26.15 22.47 -2.61
CA ASN A 563 -26.79 23.12 -1.48
C ASN A 563 -28.15 22.48 -1.24
N CYS A 564 -28.25 21.58 -0.26
CA CYS A 564 -29.48 20.83 0.02
C CYS A 564 -29.84 20.82 1.51
N VAL A 565 -30.99 20.26 1.83
CA VAL A 565 -31.38 19.92 3.21
C VAL A 565 -30.73 18.60 3.63
N ASP A 566 -30.62 18.38 4.94
CA ASP A 566 -30.00 17.19 5.53
C ASP A 566 -30.74 15.88 5.21
N THR A 567 -32.03 15.96 4.87
CA THR A 567 -32.87 14.83 4.48
C THR A 567 -32.82 14.49 2.98
N PHE A 568 -32.15 15.29 2.16
CA PHE A 568 -32.06 15.04 0.71
C PHE A 568 -30.99 13.98 0.43
N THR A 569 -31.31 12.94 -0.35
CA THR A 569 -30.40 11.79 -0.61
C THR A 569 -30.04 11.59 -2.08
N ASP A 570 -30.59 12.41 -2.98
CA ASP A 570 -30.45 12.24 -4.43
C ASP A 570 -29.38 13.15 -5.04
N GLN A 571 -28.33 13.50 -4.28
CA GLN A 571 -27.22 14.34 -4.76
C GLN A 571 -26.57 13.76 -6.03
N ALA A 572 -26.48 12.43 -6.11
CA ALA A 572 -25.96 11.75 -7.28
C ALA A 572 -26.80 12.02 -8.53
N SER A 573 -28.13 12.13 -8.39
CA SER A 573 -29.07 12.43 -9.47
C SER A 573 -28.98 13.89 -9.90
N VAL A 574 -28.75 14.82 -8.97
CA VAL A 574 -28.52 16.24 -9.28
C VAL A 574 -27.28 16.43 -10.14
N ILE A 575 -26.20 15.68 -9.85
CA ILE A 575 -24.94 15.75 -10.63
C ILE A 575 -25.02 14.93 -11.93
N ASN A 576 -26.07 14.13 -12.14
CA ASN A 576 -26.28 13.47 -13.44
C ASN A 576 -26.46 14.50 -14.54
N GLY A 577 -27.15 15.62 -14.29
CA GLY A 577 -27.36 16.65 -15.30
C GLY A 577 -26.04 17.11 -15.93
N ALA A 578 -25.11 17.58 -15.11
CA ALA A 578 -23.78 17.91 -15.60
C ALA A 578 -23.03 16.70 -16.18
N SER A 579 -23.23 15.47 -15.67
CA SER A 579 -22.57 14.24 -16.15
C SER A 579 -22.92 13.95 -17.59
N ASP A 580 -24.21 13.98 -17.82
CA ASP A 580 -24.83 13.51 -19.04
C ASP A 580 -24.59 14.56 -20.11
N THR A 581 -24.73 15.86 -19.81
CA THR A 581 -24.32 16.96 -20.69
C THR A 581 -22.85 16.84 -21.15
N VAL A 582 -21.91 16.58 -20.23
CA VAL A 582 -20.49 16.41 -20.59
C VAL A 582 -20.26 15.14 -21.43
N VAL A 583 -20.99 14.06 -21.17
CA VAL A 583 -20.89 12.83 -21.98
C VAL A 583 -21.53 13.03 -23.36
N ASP A 584 -22.61 13.79 -23.48
CA ASP A 584 -23.29 14.08 -24.75
C ASP A 584 -22.47 15.00 -25.66
N ILE A 585 -21.72 15.94 -25.06
CA ILE A 585 -20.79 16.83 -25.76
C ILE A 585 -19.52 16.08 -26.21
N PHE A 586 -18.90 15.29 -25.32
CA PHE A 586 -17.56 14.71 -25.57
C PHE A 586 -17.54 13.20 -25.89
N GLY A 587 -18.69 12.53 -25.86
CA GLY A 587 -18.79 11.08 -26.02
C GLY A 587 -17.96 10.31 -24.98
N ASN A 588 -17.21 9.29 -25.42
CA ASN A 588 -16.36 8.50 -24.52
C ASN A 588 -15.28 9.33 -23.80
N LYS A 589 -14.83 10.47 -24.38
CA LYS A 589 -13.87 11.37 -23.72
C LYS A 589 -14.48 12.10 -22.52
N GLY A 590 -15.81 12.21 -22.47
CA GLY A 590 -16.57 12.79 -21.38
C GLY A 590 -16.78 11.85 -20.19
N LYS A 591 -16.42 10.55 -20.27
CA LYS A 591 -16.58 9.61 -19.14
C LYS A 591 -15.48 9.81 -18.08
N HIS A 592 -15.87 10.33 -16.93
CA HIS A 592 -14.98 10.80 -15.87
C HIS A 592 -15.23 10.13 -14.51
N ALA A 593 -14.25 10.19 -13.61
CA ALA A 593 -14.48 9.90 -12.20
C ALA A 593 -15.32 11.01 -11.57
N ARG A 594 -16.29 10.69 -10.69
CA ARG A 594 -17.23 11.70 -10.17
C ARG A 594 -17.42 11.65 -8.65
N SER A 595 -17.76 12.79 -8.07
CA SER A 595 -18.23 12.92 -6.70
C SER A 595 -19.37 13.95 -6.64
N GLY A 596 -20.45 13.62 -5.93
CA GLY A 596 -21.58 14.53 -5.67
C GLY A 596 -21.79 14.63 -4.17
N LEU A 597 -21.62 15.82 -3.61
CA LEU A 597 -21.55 16.06 -2.17
C LEU A 597 -22.64 17.05 -1.74
N GLY A 598 -23.44 16.68 -0.73
CA GLY A 598 -24.39 17.60 -0.11
C GLY A 598 -23.67 18.54 0.86
N ILE A 599 -23.92 19.84 0.74
CA ILE A 599 -23.38 20.88 1.63
C ILE A 599 -24.54 21.72 2.19
N ASN A 600 -24.37 22.21 3.43
CA ASN A 600 -25.37 22.99 4.14
C ASN A 600 -25.53 24.44 3.62
N ALA A 601 -24.50 25.00 2.98
CA ALA A 601 -24.54 26.30 2.30
C ALA A 601 -23.42 26.42 1.26
N LEU A 602 -23.72 27.05 0.13
CA LEU A 602 -22.73 27.48 -0.88
C LEU A 602 -22.61 29.01 -0.89
N PRO A 603 -21.49 29.57 -1.40
CA PRO A 603 -21.35 31.01 -1.60
C PRO A 603 -22.54 31.61 -2.33
N PHE A 604 -22.97 32.80 -1.92
CA PHE A 604 -24.13 33.51 -2.48
C PHE A 604 -25.46 32.73 -2.46
N ASN A 605 -25.55 31.67 -1.64
CA ASN A 605 -26.68 30.74 -1.62
C ASN A 605 -26.91 30.04 -2.97
N ALA A 606 -25.85 29.84 -3.76
CA ALA A 606 -25.92 29.10 -5.02
C ALA A 606 -26.51 27.69 -4.82
N ALA A 607 -27.21 27.20 -5.84
CA ALA A 607 -27.86 25.89 -5.80
C ALA A 607 -26.87 24.73 -5.88
N VAL A 608 -25.90 24.85 -6.78
CA VAL A 608 -24.88 23.85 -7.07
C VAL A 608 -23.55 24.59 -7.33
N GLU A 609 -22.42 23.94 -7.07
CA GLU A 609 -21.11 24.39 -7.52
C GLU A 609 -20.39 23.22 -8.17
N ILE A 610 -19.84 23.42 -9.37
CA ILE A 610 -19.21 22.37 -10.16
C ILE A 610 -17.76 22.74 -10.45
N GLU A 611 -16.86 21.78 -10.25
CA GLU A 611 -15.46 21.86 -10.65
C GLU A 611 -15.05 20.62 -11.46
N ALA A 612 -14.08 20.77 -12.34
CA ALA A 612 -13.60 19.72 -13.21
C ALA A 612 -12.07 19.69 -13.30
N ILE A 613 -11.54 18.50 -13.57
CA ILE A 613 -10.17 18.27 -13.99
C ILE A 613 -10.23 17.68 -15.40
N VAL A 614 -9.61 18.37 -16.35
CA VAL A 614 -9.69 18.07 -17.78
C VAL A 614 -8.29 17.87 -18.34
N GLU A 615 -8.06 16.78 -19.06
CA GLU A 615 -6.84 16.53 -19.82
C GLU A 615 -6.98 17.12 -21.23
N ILE A 616 -5.98 17.87 -21.68
CA ILE A 616 -5.88 18.47 -23.03
C ILE A 616 -4.66 17.93 -23.78
N ASP A 617 -4.65 18.07 -25.11
CA ASP A 617 -3.53 17.60 -25.94
C ASP A 617 -2.24 18.39 -25.68
N GLU A 618 -1.08 17.73 -25.72
CA GLU A 618 0.23 18.27 -25.31
C GLU A 618 0.63 19.53 -26.11
N ASP A 619 0.24 19.61 -27.38
CA ASP A 619 0.59 20.68 -28.33
C ASP A 619 -0.42 21.85 -28.35
N THR A 620 -1.44 21.83 -27.48
CA THR A 620 -2.49 22.87 -27.46
C THR A 620 -1.90 24.24 -27.07
N PRO A 621 -1.97 25.26 -27.95
CA PRO A 621 -1.49 26.61 -27.65
C PRO A 621 -2.24 27.25 -26.48
N VAL A 622 -1.56 28.10 -25.72
CA VAL A 622 -2.17 28.85 -24.60
C VAL A 622 -3.00 30.00 -25.15
N VAL A 623 -4.32 29.84 -25.16
CA VAL A 623 -5.25 30.97 -25.11
C VAL A 623 -6.11 30.74 -23.86
N LEU A 624 -5.82 31.51 -22.80
CA LEU A 624 -6.65 31.62 -21.60
C LEU A 624 -7.11 33.06 -21.46
#